data_AF-A0A5C7LJ50-F1
#
_entry.id   AF-A0A5C7LJ50-F1
#
_cell.length_a   1.000
_cell.length_b   1.000
_cell.length_c   1.000
_cell.angle_alpha   90.00
_cell.angle_beta   90.00
_cell.angle_gamma   90.00
#
_symmetry.space_group_name_H-M   'P 1'
#
loop_
_entity.id
_entity.type
_entity.pdbx_description
1 polymer ?
#
loop_
_entity_poly.entity_id
_entity_poly.type
_entity_poly.pdbx_seq_one_letter_code
_entity_poly.pdbx_strand_id
1 'polypeptide(L)'
;MKQTYKLSYGFIAQLAKLVQLSMLTGEPLKENMLQMRVEVGGEDGNEIVLTPEYEEYFENCLESLLQQADAIQENMRNTPAEA
;
A
#
# COMPACT_ATOMS: atom_id res chain seq x y z
N MET A 1 -4.72 -0.33 34.08
CA MET A 1 -5.75 -0.87 33.16
C MET A 1 -5.12 -0.90 31.76
N LYS A 2 -5.22 -1.99 30.99
CA LYS A 2 -4.68 -2.04 29.62
C LYS A 2 -5.75 -1.49 28.66
N GLN A 3 -5.40 -0.50 27.87
CA GLN A 3 -6.27 0.01 26.80
C GLN A 3 -6.08 -0.87 25.55
N THR A 4 -7.19 -1.24 24.92
CA THR A 4 -7.23 -2.03 23.68
C THR A 4 -7.96 -1.23 22.62
N TYR A 5 -7.45 -1.24 21.40
CA TYR A 5 -8.06 -0.57 20.25
C TYR A 5 -8.41 -1.60 19.17
N LYS A 6 -9.43 -1.30 18.37
CA LYS A 6 -9.76 -2.09 17.17
C LYS A 6 -8.96 -1.58 15.99
N LEU A 7 -8.71 -2.42 14.99
CA LEU A 7 -8.20 -1.95 13.70
C LEU A 7 -9.37 -1.48 12.86
N SER A 8 -9.27 -0.30 12.26
CA SER A 8 -10.26 0.19 11.32
C SER A 8 -10.29 -0.66 10.05
N TYR A 9 -11.42 -0.62 9.33
CA TYR A 9 -11.53 -1.29 8.04
C TYR A 9 -10.49 -0.79 7.02
N GLY A 10 -10.22 0.51 6.99
CA GLY A 10 -9.21 1.12 6.11
C GLY A 10 -7.81 0.56 6.35
N PHE A 11 -7.41 0.41 7.62
CA PHE A 11 -6.14 -0.23 7.97
C PHE A 11 -6.05 -1.67 7.44
N ILE A 12 -7.11 -2.47 7.62
CA ILE A 12 -7.14 -3.87 7.15
C ILE A 12 -7.08 -3.95 5.62
N ALA A 13 -7.83 -3.08 4.93
CA ALA A 13 -7.81 -3.00 3.48
C ALA A 13 -6.41 -2.64 2.95
N GLN A 14 -5.74 -1.69 3.60
CA GLN A 14 -4.38 -1.30 3.25
C GLN A 14 -3.38 -2.44 3.48
N LEU A 15 -3.50 -3.19 4.58
CA LEU A 15 -2.67 -4.36 4.82
C LEU A 15 -2.82 -5.40 3.70
N ALA A 16 -4.04 -5.63 3.21
CA ALA A 16 -4.28 -6.51 2.06
C ALA A 16 -3.59 -6.00 0.79
N LYS A 17 -3.63 -4.69 0.50
CA LYS A 17 -2.89 -4.09 -0.62
C LYS A 17 -1.38 -4.33 -0.50
N LEU A 18 -0.81 -4.14 0.69
CA LEU A 18 0.62 -4.38 0.92
C LEU A 18 1.02 -5.85 0.72
N VAL A 19 0.18 -6.80 1.16
CA VAL A 19 0.40 -8.23 0.91
C VAL A 19 0.43 -8.51 -0.59
N GLN A 20 -0.54 -7.98 -1.33
CA GLN A 20 -0.59 -8.13 -2.79
C GLN A 20 0.63 -7.53 -3.47
N LEU A 21 1.05 -6.33 -3.06
CA LEU A 21 2.24 -5.68 -3.59
C LEU A 21 3.50 -6.53 -3.36
N SER A 22 3.70 -7.02 -2.13
CA SER A 22 4.82 -7.90 -1.79
C SER A 22 4.84 -9.19 -2.58
N MET A 23 3.67 -9.76 -2.91
CA MET A 23 3.59 -10.93 -3.78
C MET A 23 3.99 -10.62 -5.23
N LEU A 24 3.68 -9.43 -5.72
CA LEU A 24 3.97 -9.00 -7.10
C LEU A 24 5.44 -8.58 -7.27
N THR A 25 5.99 -7.84 -6.32
CA THR A 25 7.36 -7.29 -6.40
C THR A 25 8.42 -8.22 -5.83
N GLY A 26 8.02 -9.20 -5.02
CA GLY A 26 8.94 -10.02 -4.24
C GLY A 26 9.55 -9.28 -3.04
N GLU A 27 9.14 -8.03 -2.79
CA GLU A 27 9.64 -7.26 -1.66
C GLU A 27 9.03 -7.72 -0.32
N PRO A 28 9.81 -7.77 0.77
CA PRO A 28 9.29 -8.18 2.06
C PRO A 28 8.18 -7.26 2.59
N LEU A 29 7.03 -7.83 2.93
CA LEU A 29 5.88 -7.10 3.51
C LEU A 29 6.26 -6.20 4.69
N LYS A 30 7.18 -6.69 5.53
CA LYS A 30 7.65 -5.97 6.72
C LYS A 30 8.16 -4.56 6.37
N GLU A 31 8.88 -4.40 5.26
CA GLU A 31 9.46 -3.10 4.90
C GLU A 31 8.37 -2.10 4.53
N ASN A 32 7.33 -2.55 3.82
CA ASN A 32 6.15 -1.72 3.54
C ASN A 32 5.36 -1.37 4.81
N MET A 33 5.22 -2.33 5.74
CA MET A 33 4.51 -2.10 7.00
C MET A 33 5.22 -1.11 7.93
N LEU A 34 6.55 -1.04 7.92
CA LEU A 34 7.32 -0.08 8.72
C LEU A 34 7.07 1.37 8.32
N GLN A 35 6.58 1.60 7.10
CA GLN A 35 6.26 2.94 6.60
C GLN A 35 4.86 3.42 7.00
N MET A 36 3.98 2.51 7.47
CA MET A 36 2.64 2.87 7.90
C MET A 36 2.68 3.94 9.00
N ARG A 37 1.79 4.93 8.89
CA ARG A 37 1.50 5.88 9.95
C ARG A 37 0.07 5.67 10.39
N VAL A 38 -0.11 5.56 11.69
CA VAL A 38 -1.40 5.30 12.30
C VAL A 38 -1.63 6.22 13.48
N GLU A 39 -2.89 6.48 13.76
CA GLU A 39 -3.33 7.22 14.93
C GLU A 39 -4.57 6.59 15.55
N VAL A 40 -4.88 7.00 16.78
CA VAL A 40 -6.15 6.64 17.41
C VAL A 40 -7.22 7.56 16.84
N GLY A 41 -8.25 6.96 16.25
CA GLY A 41 -9.36 7.67 15.60
C GLY A 41 -10.64 6.83 15.58
N GLY A 42 -11.50 7.13 14.61
CA GLY A 42 -12.86 6.58 14.50
C GLY A 42 -13.90 7.38 15.31
N GLU A 43 -15.19 7.16 15.05
CA GLU A 43 -16.29 7.92 15.66
C GLU A 43 -16.26 7.92 17.20
N ASP A 44 -15.78 6.82 17.79
CA ASP A 44 -15.73 6.62 19.25
C ASP A 44 -14.31 6.71 19.85
N GLY A 45 -13.28 7.08 19.06
CA GLY A 45 -11.89 7.15 19.52
C GLY A 45 -11.31 5.81 20.00
N ASN A 46 -11.85 4.70 19.49
CA ASN A 46 -11.49 3.34 19.89
C ASN A 46 -10.89 2.50 18.74
N GLU A 47 -10.50 3.15 17.65
CA GLU A 47 -9.93 2.50 16.48
C GLU A 47 -8.52 3.02 16.15
N ILE A 48 -7.72 2.15 15.56
CA ILE A 48 -6.47 2.50 14.91
C ILE A 48 -6.77 2.73 13.44
N VAL A 49 -6.56 3.97 12.99
CA VAL A 49 -6.77 4.42 11.62
C VAL A 49 -5.45 4.78 10.98
N LEU A 50 -5.39 4.75 9.65
CA LEU A 50 -4.25 5.30 8.91
C LEU A 50 -4.31 6.83 8.98
N THR A 51 -3.15 7.47 9.02
CA THR A 51 -3.14 8.94 8.91
C THR A 51 -3.38 9.34 7.44
N PRO A 52 -4.06 10.46 7.18
CA PRO A 52 -4.31 10.93 5.81
C PRO A 52 -3.01 11.11 4.99
N GLU A 53 -1.93 11.55 5.64
CA GLU A 53 -0.64 11.75 4.97
C GLU A 53 -0.04 10.42 4.48
N TYR A 54 -0.24 9.33 5.22
CA TYR A 54 0.21 8.02 4.78
C TYR A 54 -0.66 7.47 3.65
N GLU A 55 -1.97 7.69 3.70
CA GLU A 55 -2.86 7.30 2.60
C GLU A 55 -2.47 8.00 1.30
N GLU A 56 -2.25 9.31 1.34
CA GLU A 56 -1.79 10.08 0.18
C GLU A 56 -0.41 9.60 -0.32
N TYR A 57 0.54 9.41 0.60
CA TYR A 57 1.86 8.88 0.27
C TYR A 57 1.77 7.53 -0.47
N PHE A 58 0.96 6.62 0.06
CA PHE A 58 0.82 5.28 -0.49
C PHE A 58 0.17 5.29 -1.87
N GLU A 59 -0.90 6.06 -2.06
CA GLU A 59 -1.57 6.17 -3.37
C GLU A 59 -0.64 6.78 -4.43
N ASN A 60 0.18 7.79 -4.08
CA ASN A 60 1.20 8.33 -4.97
C ASN A 60 2.26 7.28 -5.37
N CYS A 61 2.69 6.45 -4.41
CA CYS A 61 3.61 5.34 -4.70
C CYS A 61 2.98 4.31 -5.64
N LEU A 62 1.71 3.96 -5.41
CA LEU A 62 0.98 3.00 -6.23
C LEU A 62 0.79 3.52 -7.66
N GLU A 63 0.42 4.80 -7.83
CA GLU A 63 0.27 5.42 -9.14
C GLU A 63 1.58 5.40 -9.93
N SER A 64 2.70 5.74 -9.28
CA SER A 64 4.03 5.68 -9.90
C SER A 64 4.41 4.26 -10.35
N LEU A 65 4.06 3.24 -9.56
CA LEU A 65 4.30 1.84 -9.94
C LEU A 65 3.45 1.41 -11.15
N LEU A 66 2.19 1.84 -11.20
CA LEU A 66 1.29 1.55 -12.32
C LEU A 66 1.77 2.22 -13.61
N GLN A 67 2.19 3.49 -13.55
CA GLN A 67 2.76 4.20 -14.69
C GLN A 67 4.03 3.51 -15.22
N GLN A 68 4.89 3.00 -14.32
CA GLN A 68 6.05 2.22 -14.71
C GLN A 68 5.68 0.88 -15.37
N ALA A 69 4.68 0.18 -14.82
CA ALA A 69 4.19 -1.07 -15.38
C ALA A 69 3.64 -0.87 -16.80
N ASP A 70 2.84 0.18 -17.01
CA ASP A 70 2.28 0.52 -18.32
C ASP A 70 3.38 0.86 -19.35
N ALA A 71 4.39 1.64 -18.94
CA ALA A 71 5.53 1.97 -19.80
C ALA A 71 6.35 0.73 -20.20
N ILE A 72 6.56 -0.20 -19.27
CA ILE A 72 7.25 -1.47 -19.55
C ILE A 72 6.43 -2.31 -20.54
N GLN A 73 5.10 -2.39 -20.35
CA GLN A 73 4.21 -3.13 -21.25
C GLN A 73 4.21 -2.54 -22.66
N GLU A 74 4.20 -1.21 -22.79
CA GLU A 74 4.28 -0.54 -24.09
C GLU A 74 5.62 -0.80 -24.79
N ASN A 75 6.74 -0.74 -24.05
CA ASN A 75 8.06 -1.08 -24.59
C ASN A 75 8.14 -2.54 -25.07
N MET A 76 7.60 -3.49 -24.30
CA MET A 76 7.53 -4.89 -24.72
C MET A 76 6.70 -5.09 -25.99
N ARG A 77 5.63 -4.32 -26.18
CA ARG A 77 4.80 -4.37 -27.40
C ARG A 77 5.52 -3.82 -28.63
N ASN A 78 6.39 -2.84 -28.45
CA ASN A 78 7.05 -2.12 -29.53
C ASN A 78 8.46 -2.64 -29.86
N THR A 79 8.99 -3.60 -29.09
CA THR A 79 10.29 -4.23 -29.39
C THR A 79 10.10 -5.35 -30.41
N PRO A 80 10.67 -5.27 -31.63
CA PRO A 80 10.59 -6.37 -32.60
C PRO A 80 11.30 -7.59 -32.02
N ALA A 81 10.69 -8.78 -32.14
CA ALA A 81 11.41 -10.02 -31.88
C ALA A 81 12.63 -10.07 -32.81
N GLU A 82 13.83 -9.98 -32.27
CA GLU A 82 15.05 -10.20 -33.04
C GLU A 82 14.98 -11.60 -33.66
N ALA A 83 15.06 -11.64 -34.99
CA ALA A 83 14.93 -12.83 -35.84
C ALA A 83 16.24 -13.63 -35.92
#